data_AF-A0A9N8DBS9-F1
#
_entry.id   AF-A0A9N8DBS9-F1
#
_cell.length_a   1.000
_cell.length_b   1.000
_cell.length_c   1.000
_cell.angle_alpha   90.00
_cell.angle_beta   90.00
_cell.angle_gamma   90.00
#
_symmetry.space_group_name_H-M   'P 1'
#
loop_
_entity.id
_entity.type
_entity.pdbx_description
1 polymer ?
#
loop_
_entity_poly.entity_id
_entity_poly.type
_entity_poly.pdbx_seq_one_letter_code
_entity_poly.pdbx_strand_id
1 'polypeptide(L)'
;MRDAIVFDNSNHSISAVVVVGLGTFFLGWRLLRPKGRFNPPVSEEPIDLQASRVNVEHHEQLLCYQSGKLNFPKPQGRAPFVECGSFLPFSIEPQHYETNDSVGATPQPKIAMREFLEKHGKPVEVKKAKVKTVAIIYNAFSGAKVNVRDKIVSTLAKHSIEATIFETKHPMHAWDLAEELAGGNYCVIAAAGGDGTLHQVVNGLMSFSKANKMRPPPFAILPNGTGNDFAMNLGVSNLDQALHCLIHGDIVQIDCNLVSVDKETDVDIPKDQIRDRMRYSLASSAAGWVANVNKKAGPLKEYIGQVAYSIMGVTELLFTGSAPSYTLLMEQHNGSQVVVKDLEMLLLFVSNGKYAGGKIAFTPASLLNDGLLDVSYWQGIATLFEALKFIYQAKHGGCDHVYADSYHSYRAKSIVITVEPAGTVSAGQQQSMREHMYQVDGELLGFKRKVQVEVVPKALDVVVDFSKLMRRGPMIR
;
A
#
# COMPACT_ATOMS: atom_id res chain seq x y z
N MET A 1 22.86 -22.94 23.11
CA MET A 1 23.60 -22.73 24.36
C MET A 1 22.77 -21.80 25.23
N ARG A 2 22.63 -22.11 26.52
CA ARG A 2 21.94 -21.27 27.51
C ARG A 2 22.97 -20.26 27.99
N ASP A 3 22.80 -18.99 27.68
CA ASP A 3 23.72 -17.95 28.18
C ASP A 3 23.04 -17.16 29.28
N ALA A 4 23.66 -17.24 30.45
CA ALA A 4 23.21 -16.74 31.73
C ALA A 4 23.57 -15.26 31.90
N ILE A 5 22.70 -14.51 32.60
CA ILE A 5 23.00 -13.16 33.09
C ILE A 5 23.74 -13.31 34.42
N VAL A 6 25.01 -12.91 34.47
CA VAL A 6 25.76 -12.77 35.73
C VAL A 6 25.57 -11.34 36.23
N PHE A 7 25.03 -11.20 37.44
CA PHE A 7 24.97 -9.91 38.14
C PHE A 7 26.18 -9.82 39.08
N ASP A 8 27.11 -8.91 38.80
CA ASP A 8 28.08 -8.44 39.80
C ASP A 8 27.43 -7.32 40.62
N ASN A 9 27.51 -7.44 41.93
CA ASN A 9 26.77 -6.64 42.90
C ASN A 9 27.72 -5.71 43.67
N SER A 10 28.70 -5.14 42.98
CA SER A 10 29.60 -4.13 43.56
C SER A 10 29.76 -2.94 42.62
N ASN A 11 29.33 -1.78 43.12
CA ASN A 11 29.24 -0.45 42.50
C ASN A 11 28.02 -0.14 41.61
N HIS A 12 27.31 0.92 42.02
CA HIS A 12 26.09 1.45 41.41
C HIS A 12 26.32 2.03 40.00
N SER A 13 26.34 1.17 38.98
CA SER A 13 26.11 1.54 37.57
C SER A 13 25.69 0.30 36.78
N ILE A 14 24.48 0.31 36.20
CA ILE A 14 24.02 -0.75 35.29
C ILE A 14 24.54 -0.41 33.89
N SER A 15 25.52 -1.16 33.41
CA SER A 15 25.92 -1.16 32.00
C SER A 15 25.44 -2.47 31.37
N ALA A 16 24.46 -2.41 30.48
CA ALA A 16 24.11 -3.54 29.63
C ALA A 16 25.06 -3.52 28.42
N VAL A 17 26.01 -4.45 28.37
CA VAL A 17 26.82 -4.69 27.17
C VAL A 17 26.08 -5.70 26.31
N VAL A 18 25.42 -5.22 25.25
CA VAL A 18 24.96 -6.10 24.18
C VAL A 18 26.10 -6.21 23.18
N VAL A 19 26.83 -7.32 23.23
CA VAL A 19 27.78 -7.68 22.15
C VAL A 19 26.96 -8.16 20.97
N VAL A 20 26.50 -7.24 20.13
CA VAL A 20 26.17 -7.56 18.75
C VAL A 20 27.47 -7.45 17.98
N GLY A 21 27.88 -8.53 17.32
CA GLY A 21 29.02 -8.46 16.40
C GLY A 21 28.79 -7.33 15.40
N LEU A 22 29.76 -6.40 15.32
CA LEU A 22 29.88 -5.20 14.47
C LEU A 22 29.55 -3.86 15.19
N GLY A 23 30.62 -3.20 15.69
CA GLY A 23 30.73 -1.74 15.83
C GLY A 23 30.08 -1.07 17.05
N THR A 24 30.85 -0.77 18.09
CA THR A 24 30.44 -0.02 19.29
C THR A 24 30.22 1.48 19.04
N PHE A 25 29.06 2.02 19.43
CA PHE A 25 28.82 3.46 19.69
C PHE A 25 28.17 3.62 21.08
N PHE A 26 28.70 4.53 21.91
CA PHE A 26 28.19 4.84 23.26
C PHE A 26 27.33 6.12 23.23
N LEU A 27 26.10 6.08 23.74
CA LEU A 27 25.32 7.27 24.12
C LEU A 27 24.57 6.99 25.42
N GLY A 28 24.83 7.78 26.48
CA GLY A 28 24.25 7.62 27.81
C GLY A 28 22.92 8.38 27.99
N TRP A 29 21.95 7.76 28.67
CA TRP A 29 20.65 8.36 29.03
C TRP A 29 20.31 8.17 30.51
N ARG A 30 19.69 9.19 31.11
CA ARG A 30 19.30 9.27 32.53
C ARG A 30 17.77 9.15 32.63
N LEU A 31 17.28 8.16 33.38
CA LEU A 31 15.85 7.82 33.52
C LEU A 31 15.24 8.33 34.83
N LEU A 32 13.96 8.72 34.78
CA LEU A 32 13.04 8.78 35.92
C LEU A 32 11.73 8.05 35.55
N ARG A 33 11.24 7.18 36.44
CA ARG A 33 9.91 6.51 36.42
C ARG A 33 9.27 6.69 37.82
N PRO A 34 7.93 6.63 38.00
CA PRO A 34 7.22 5.37 38.37
C PRO A 34 5.73 5.28 37.89
N LYS A 35 5.20 4.12 37.42
CA LYS A 35 4.48 2.96 38.08
C LYS A 35 2.93 3.03 38.07
N GLY A 36 2.29 1.92 37.69
CA GLY A 36 0.90 1.55 38.04
C GLY A 36 0.38 0.31 37.27
N ARG A 37 -0.04 -0.75 37.99
CA ARG A 37 -0.59 -2.05 37.49
C ARG A 37 -2.10 -2.11 37.79
N PHE A 38 -2.91 -2.78 36.95
CA PHE A 38 -4.14 -3.48 37.38
C PHE A 38 -4.65 -4.46 36.30
N ASN A 39 -5.30 -5.56 36.70
CA ASN A 39 -5.96 -6.62 35.89
C ASN A 39 -6.91 -7.41 36.82
N PRO A 40 -7.80 -8.32 36.35
CA PRO A 40 -8.99 -8.23 35.48
C PRO A 40 -10.27 -8.71 36.25
N PRO A 41 -11.40 -9.09 35.61
CA PRO A 41 -11.67 -10.55 35.46
C PRO A 41 -12.47 -10.99 34.22
N VAL A 42 -12.55 -12.32 34.06
CA VAL A 42 -13.04 -13.16 32.96
C VAL A 42 -14.48 -13.64 33.23
N SER A 43 -15.28 -13.88 32.18
CA SER A 43 -16.35 -14.90 32.19
C SER A 43 -16.57 -15.49 30.78
N GLU A 44 -16.58 -16.82 30.69
CA GLU A 44 -16.86 -17.63 29.50
C GLU A 44 -18.35 -18.04 29.47
N GLU A 45 -18.97 -18.10 28.29
CA GLU A 45 -19.91 -19.17 27.89
C GLU A 45 -20.19 -19.14 26.36
N PRO A 46 -20.50 -20.29 25.70
CA PRO A 46 -20.41 -20.46 24.25
C PRO A 46 -21.77 -20.37 23.54
N ILE A 47 -21.80 -19.84 22.30
CA ILE A 47 -23.00 -19.88 21.45
C ILE A 47 -22.63 -20.28 20.00
N ASP A 48 -23.36 -21.29 19.53
CA ASP A 48 -23.39 -21.91 18.21
C ASP A 48 -24.04 -20.97 17.15
N LEU A 49 -23.54 -20.94 15.91
CA LEU A 49 -24.11 -20.12 14.84
C LEU A 49 -24.21 -20.87 13.50
N GLN A 50 -25.46 -21.17 13.15
CA GLN A 50 -25.90 -21.40 11.78
C GLN A 50 -25.90 -20.10 10.95
N ALA A 51 -25.71 -20.28 9.65
CA ALA A 51 -25.44 -19.27 8.64
C ALA A 51 -26.52 -18.19 8.46
N SER A 52 -26.05 -17.03 7.96
CA SER A 52 -26.78 -15.93 7.29
C SER A 52 -27.51 -14.87 8.12
N ARG A 53 -26.74 -14.08 8.89
CA ARG A 53 -26.98 -12.64 9.14
C ARG A 53 -25.63 -11.93 9.24
N VAL A 54 -25.40 -10.88 8.44
CA VAL A 54 -24.20 -10.02 8.61
C VAL A 54 -24.43 -9.21 9.89
N ASN A 55 -23.91 -9.69 11.01
CA ASN A 55 -23.89 -8.93 12.26
C ASN A 55 -22.90 -7.78 12.10
N VAL A 56 -23.41 -6.54 12.10
CA VAL A 56 -22.62 -5.29 12.08
C VAL A 56 -22.13 -5.00 13.50
N GLU A 57 -21.43 -5.96 14.10
CA GLU A 57 -20.80 -5.77 15.41
C GLU A 57 -19.29 -5.69 15.24
N HIS A 58 -18.77 -4.49 15.55
CA HIS A 58 -17.35 -4.11 15.63
C HIS A 58 -16.64 -3.88 14.30
N HIS A 59 -16.98 -2.76 13.64
CA HIS A 59 -16.12 -2.11 12.66
C HIS A 59 -15.60 -0.80 13.25
N GLU A 60 -14.28 -0.61 13.35
CA GLU A 60 -13.65 0.64 13.80
C GLU A 60 -12.85 1.29 12.67
N GLN A 61 -13.42 1.41 11.47
CA GLN A 61 -12.79 2.16 10.38
C GLN A 61 -13.73 3.21 9.82
N LEU A 62 -13.86 4.32 10.57
CA LEU A 62 -14.32 5.60 10.05
C LEU A 62 -13.39 6.58 10.72
N LEU A 63 -12.55 7.14 9.87
CA LEU A 63 -11.48 8.02 10.25
C LEU A 63 -12.12 9.39 10.41
N CYS A 64 -12.02 9.99 11.60
CA CYS A 64 -12.56 11.33 11.83
C CYS A 64 -11.72 12.33 11.03
N TYR A 65 -12.37 13.02 10.09
CA TYR A 65 -11.71 13.97 9.20
C TYR A 65 -11.81 15.38 9.81
N GLN A 66 -10.67 16.06 10.00
CA GLN A 66 -10.65 17.48 10.36
C GLN A 66 -9.85 18.24 9.31
N SER A 67 -10.50 19.14 8.59
CA SER A 67 -9.90 20.06 7.61
C SER A 67 -8.85 19.41 6.69
N GLY A 68 -9.17 18.26 6.12
CA GLY A 68 -8.29 17.53 5.20
C GLY A 68 -7.27 16.58 5.81
N LYS A 69 -6.99 16.67 7.12
CA LYS A 69 -6.07 15.76 7.80
C LYS A 69 -6.84 14.61 8.45
N LEU A 70 -6.30 13.42 8.29
CA LEU A 70 -6.79 12.24 8.98
C LEU A 70 -6.23 12.21 10.41
N ASN A 71 -7.10 12.35 11.42
CA ASN A 71 -6.67 12.30 12.81
C ASN A 71 -6.84 10.89 13.38
N PHE A 72 -5.72 10.26 13.74
CA PHE A 72 -5.73 8.98 14.42
C PHE A 72 -5.83 9.20 15.94
N PRO A 73 -6.85 8.67 16.63
CA PRO A 73 -6.85 8.65 18.10
C PRO A 73 -5.81 7.63 18.57
N LYS A 74 -5.01 7.97 19.59
CA LYS A 74 -4.09 7.01 20.22
C LYS A 74 -4.91 5.89 20.89
N PRO A 75 -4.67 4.59 20.59
CA PRO A 75 -5.48 3.52 21.15
C PRO A 75 -5.31 3.48 22.67
N GLN A 76 -6.37 3.81 23.38
CA GLN A 76 -6.54 3.40 24.78
C GLN A 76 -7.34 2.09 24.74
N GLY A 77 -6.67 0.94 24.88
CA GLY A 77 -7.34 -0.37 24.99
C GLY A 77 -8.07 -0.87 23.75
N ARG A 78 -7.65 -0.49 22.53
CA ARG A 78 -8.24 -0.93 21.24
C ARG A 78 -7.23 -1.64 20.35
N ALA A 79 -7.74 -2.44 19.41
CA ALA A 79 -6.95 -3.21 18.46
C ALA A 79 -6.01 -2.32 17.61
N PRO A 80 -4.77 -2.75 17.31
CA PRO A 80 -3.82 -1.98 16.50
C PRO A 80 -4.27 -1.92 15.02
N PHE A 81 -3.92 -0.85 14.29
CA PHE A 81 -4.38 -0.63 12.90
C PHE A 81 -4.03 -1.73 11.89
N VAL A 82 -3.01 -2.54 12.21
CA VAL A 82 -2.61 -3.72 11.43
C VAL A 82 -3.69 -4.81 11.40
N GLU A 83 -4.62 -4.80 12.35
CA GLU A 83 -5.73 -5.75 12.40
C GLU A 83 -6.96 -5.31 11.60
N CYS A 84 -6.97 -4.08 11.08
CA CYS A 84 -8.04 -3.67 10.18
C CYS A 84 -7.77 -4.15 8.75
N GLY A 85 -8.81 -4.51 7.99
CA GLY A 85 -8.67 -4.87 6.58
C GLY A 85 -8.22 -3.71 5.70
N SER A 86 -7.84 -4.02 4.46
CA SER A 86 -7.60 -3.03 3.37
C SER A 86 -8.80 -2.92 2.43
N PHE A 87 -9.96 -3.45 2.81
CA PHE A 87 -11.16 -3.51 1.96
C PHE A 87 -12.40 -3.31 2.81
N LEU A 88 -13.34 -2.48 2.33
CA LEU A 88 -14.61 -2.27 3.01
C LEU A 88 -15.70 -3.22 2.49
N PRO A 89 -16.47 -3.89 3.38
CA PRO A 89 -17.68 -4.63 3.00
C PRO A 89 -18.79 -3.77 2.40
N PHE A 90 -18.72 -2.46 2.63
CA PHE A 90 -19.71 -1.50 2.20
C PHE A 90 -19.05 -0.46 1.30
N SER A 91 -19.73 -0.08 0.22
CA SER A 91 -19.46 1.18 -0.44
C SER A 91 -20.10 2.30 0.38
N ILE A 92 -19.34 3.36 0.57
CA ILE A 92 -19.79 4.61 1.18
C ILE A 92 -19.55 5.67 0.13
N GLU A 93 -20.58 6.45 -0.20
CA GLU A 93 -20.38 7.59 -1.09
C GLU A 93 -19.39 8.56 -0.45
N PRO A 94 -18.37 9.05 -1.17
CA PRO A 94 -17.32 9.87 -0.58
C PRO A 94 -17.82 11.07 0.24
N GLN A 95 -18.95 11.67 -0.14
CA GLN A 95 -19.62 12.76 0.56
C GLN A 95 -20.11 12.45 1.99
N HIS A 96 -20.21 11.18 2.36
CA HIS A 96 -20.67 10.77 3.68
C HIS A 96 -19.53 10.52 4.66
N TYR A 97 -18.27 10.45 4.23
CA TYR A 97 -17.16 10.42 5.18
C TYR A 97 -17.23 11.67 6.07
N GLU A 98 -17.31 11.49 7.40
CA GLU A 98 -17.53 12.59 8.34
C GLU A 98 -16.39 13.61 8.26
N THR A 99 -16.67 14.76 7.64
CA THR A 99 -15.82 15.93 7.69
C THR A 99 -16.26 16.87 8.81
N ASN A 100 -15.45 16.98 9.87
CA ASN A 100 -15.55 18.11 10.80
C ASN A 100 -15.00 19.35 10.06
N ASP A 101 -15.82 19.89 9.15
CA ASP A 101 -15.50 20.96 8.20
C ASP A 101 -15.57 22.36 8.82
N SER A 102 -15.15 22.54 10.07
CA SER A 102 -14.98 23.91 10.57
C SER A 102 -13.82 23.98 11.55
N VAL A 103 -12.81 24.75 11.17
CA VAL A 103 -11.85 25.34 12.10
C VAL A 103 -12.67 26.17 13.09
N GLY A 104 -12.95 25.62 14.27
CA GLY A 104 -13.79 26.23 15.31
C GLY A 104 -15.19 25.63 15.53
N ALA A 105 -15.59 24.57 14.81
CA ALA A 105 -16.83 23.88 15.15
C ALA A 105 -16.66 22.95 16.36
N THR A 106 -17.66 22.97 17.23
CA THR A 106 -17.88 21.97 18.27
C THR A 106 -17.83 20.58 17.61
N PRO A 107 -17.04 19.62 18.13
CA PRO A 107 -17.02 18.27 17.60
C PRO A 107 -18.44 17.73 17.52
N GLN A 108 -18.88 17.31 16.33
CA GLN A 108 -20.12 16.54 16.22
C GLN A 108 -19.99 15.32 17.14
N PRO A 109 -21.04 14.94 17.89
CA PRO A 109 -21.01 13.71 18.67
C PRO A 109 -20.65 12.57 17.71
N LYS A 110 -19.58 11.83 18.03
CA LYS A 110 -19.14 10.67 17.25
C LYS A 110 -20.34 9.76 17.03
N ILE A 111 -20.89 9.72 15.83
CA ILE A 111 -21.94 8.75 15.50
C ILE A 111 -21.29 7.37 15.66
N ALA A 112 -21.99 6.44 16.30
CA ALA A 112 -21.47 5.09 16.41
C ALA A 112 -21.32 4.53 14.99
N MET A 113 -20.16 3.93 14.66
CA MET A 113 -19.89 3.34 13.33
C MET A 113 -21.09 2.59 12.75
N ARG A 114 -21.71 1.77 13.58
CA ARG A 114 -22.83 0.93 13.19
C ARG A 114 -24.00 1.77 12.68
N GLU A 115 -24.38 2.83 13.41
CA GLU A 115 -25.44 3.76 13.01
C GLU A 115 -25.07 4.49 11.71
N PHE A 116 -23.79 4.84 11.55
CA PHE A 116 -23.29 5.43 10.31
C PHE A 116 -23.43 4.47 9.13
N LEU A 117 -22.96 3.22 9.27
CA LEU A 117 -23.00 2.22 8.21
C LEU A 117 -24.43 1.81 7.87
N GLU A 118 -25.31 1.70 8.86
CA GLU A 118 -26.75 1.46 8.64
C GLU A 118 -27.40 2.60 7.84
N LYS A 119 -26.93 3.83 8.01
CA LYS A 119 -27.48 5.02 7.33
C LYS A 119 -26.84 5.31 5.97
N HIS A 120 -25.55 5.05 5.81
CA HIS A 120 -24.74 5.53 4.68
C HIS A 120 -24.01 4.43 3.91
N GLY A 121 -23.84 3.24 4.50
CA GLY A 121 -23.18 2.11 3.86
C GLY A 121 -24.14 1.33 2.96
N LYS A 122 -23.69 1.03 1.75
CA LYS A 122 -24.35 0.05 0.86
C LYS A 122 -23.44 -1.18 0.76
N PRO A 123 -23.93 -2.42 0.97
CA PRO A 123 -23.11 -3.60 0.80
C PRO A 123 -22.46 -3.62 -0.59
N VAL A 124 -21.17 -3.96 -0.66
CA VAL A 124 -20.48 -4.14 -1.93
C VAL A 124 -21.16 -5.28 -2.70
N GLU A 125 -21.39 -5.07 -3.99
CA GLU A 125 -21.89 -6.13 -4.87
C GLU A 125 -20.78 -7.15 -5.08
N VAL A 126 -21.10 -8.41 -4.77
CA VAL A 126 -20.15 -9.53 -4.88
C VAL A 126 -20.75 -10.57 -5.84
N LYS A 127 -19.96 -10.98 -6.84
CA LYS A 127 -20.38 -11.97 -7.83
C LYS A 127 -19.56 -13.24 -7.66
N LYS A 128 -20.18 -14.41 -7.74
CA LYS A 128 -19.42 -15.67 -7.76
C LYS A 128 -18.57 -15.77 -9.02
N ALA A 129 -17.29 -16.08 -8.86
CA ALA A 129 -16.40 -16.32 -10.01
C ALA A 129 -16.80 -17.64 -10.69
N LYS A 130 -17.28 -17.57 -11.95
CA LYS A 130 -17.59 -18.75 -12.76
C LYS A 130 -16.41 -19.05 -13.67
N VAL A 131 -15.36 -19.62 -13.10
CA VAL A 131 -14.09 -19.82 -13.77
C VAL A 131 -14.10 -21.13 -14.56
N LYS A 132 -14.18 -21.05 -15.89
CA LYS A 132 -14.07 -22.21 -16.79
C LYS A 132 -12.78 -22.20 -17.60
N THR A 133 -12.42 -21.05 -18.14
CA THR A 133 -11.19 -20.84 -18.90
C THR A 133 -10.34 -19.76 -18.22
N VAL A 134 -9.04 -20.02 -18.09
CA VAL A 134 -8.08 -19.10 -17.46
C VAL A 134 -6.85 -18.94 -18.34
N ALA A 135 -6.50 -17.70 -18.66
CA ALA A 135 -5.20 -17.36 -19.20
C ALA A 135 -4.25 -17.02 -18.06
N ILE A 136 -3.12 -17.72 -17.96
CA ILE A 136 -2.15 -17.56 -16.89
C ILE A 136 -0.87 -16.98 -17.47
N ILE A 137 -0.60 -15.72 -17.17
CA ILE A 137 0.65 -15.05 -17.53
C ILE A 137 1.69 -15.40 -16.46
N TYR A 138 2.67 -16.21 -16.84
CA TYR A 138 3.64 -16.80 -15.93
C TYR A 138 5.04 -16.21 -16.15
N ASN A 139 5.60 -15.64 -15.08
CA ASN A 139 6.98 -15.19 -15.06
C ASN A 139 7.88 -16.20 -14.32
N ALA A 140 8.53 -17.08 -15.08
CA ALA A 140 9.48 -18.07 -14.57
C ALA A 140 10.72 -17.45 -13.89
N PHE A 141 11.01 -16.18 -14.16
CA PHE A 141 12.14 -15.45 -13.58
C PHE A 141 11.74 -14.60 -12.35
N SER A 142 10.49 -14.71 -11.89
CA SER A 142 10.01 -14.01 -10.70
C SER A 142 10.83 -14.37 -9.45
N GLY A 143 10.91 -13.44 -8.49
CA GLY A 143 11.95 -13.38 -7.46
C GLY A 143 12.13 -14.62 -6.56
N ALA A 144 11.16 -15.52 -6.45
CA ALA A 144 11.32 -16.77 -5.71
C ALA A 144 12.02 -17.87 -6.55
N LYS A 145 12.00 -17.75 -7.89
CA LYS A 145 12.51 -18.72 -8.88
C LYS A 145 11.97 -20.14 -8.66
N VAL A 146 10.82 -20.26 -8.00
CA VAL A 146 10.13 -21.52 -7.76
C VAL A 146 9.29 -21.82 -9.00
N ASN A 147 9.48 -23.00 -9.58
CA ASN A 147 8.60 -23.48 -10.63
C ASN A 147 7.28 -23.95 -10.03
N VAL A 148 6.21 -23.20 -10.31
CA VAL A 148 4.86 -23.48 -9.82
C VAL A 148 3.93 -23.99 -10.91
N ARG A 149 4.43 -24.15 -12.13
CA ARG A 149 3.67 -24.47 -13.34
C ARG A 149 2.84 -25.74 -13.16
N ASP A 150 3.49 -26.86 -12.82
CA ASP A 150 2.83 -28.16 -12.73
C ASP A 150 1.80 -28.19 -11.59
N LYS A 151 2.08 -27.50 -10.49
CA LYS A 151 1.14 -27.35 -9.38
C LYS A 151 -0.11 -26.59 -9.80
N ILE A 152 0.04 -25.48 -10.53
CA ILE A 152 -1.08 -24.69 -11.04
C ILE A 152 -1.92 -25.54 -12.00
N VAL A 153 -1.30 -26.13 -13.03
CA VAL A 153 -2.01 -26.92 -14.05
C VAL A 153 -2.74 -28.11 -13.43
N SER A 154 -2.04 -28.90 -12.59
CA SER A 154 -2.64 -30.08 -11.97
C SER A 154 -3.78 -29.73 -11.01
N THR A 155 -3.71 -28.60 -10.32
CA THR A 155 -4.77 -28.16 -9.40
C THR A 155 -6.02 -27.70 -10.16
N LEU A 156 -5.84 -26.91 -11.23
CA LEU A 156 -6.95 -26.42 -12.05
C LEU A 156 -7.62 -27.55 -12.85
N ALA A 157 -6.84 -28.48 -13.40
CA ALA A 157 -7.35 -29.64 -14.11
C ALA A 157 -8.24 -30.54 -13.22
N LYS A 158 -7.88 -30.72 -11.94
CA LYS A 158 -8.71 -31.47 -10.97
C LYS A 158 -10.09 -30.84 -10.73
N HIS A 159 -10.24 -29.56 -11.01
CA HIS A 159 -11.50 -28.82 -10.88
C HIS A 159 -12.17 -28.55 -12.23
N SER A 160 -11.73 -29.23 -13.30
CA SER A 160 -12.25 -29.07 -14.66
C SER A 160 -12.16 -27.63 -15.19
N ILE A 161 -11.12 -26.90 -14.79
CA ILE A 161 -10.81 -25.56 -15.29
C ILE A 161 -9.74 -25.69 -16.38
N GLU A 162 -10.06 -25.19 -17.57
CA GLU A 162 -9.12 -25.13 -18.70
C GLU A 162 -8.16 -23.97 -18.49
N ALA A 163 -6.86 -24.28 -18.40
CA ALA A 163 -5.82 -23.29 -18.11
C ALA A 163 -4.78 -23.27 -19.23
N THR A 164 -4.56 -22.10 -19.82
CA THR A 164 -3.50 -21.86 -20.81
C THR A 164 -2.41 -21.00 -20.19
N ILE A 165 -1.17 -21.49 -20.19
CA ILE A 165 -0.02 -20.77 -19.61
C ILE A 165 0.75 -20.04 -20.71
N PHE A 166 0.95 -18.74 -20.51
CA PHE A 166 1.73 -17.85 -21.36
C PHE A 166 2.97 -17.40 -20.60
N GLU A 167 4.13 -17.91 -21.01
CA GLU A 167 5.40 -17.59 -20.34
C GLU A 167 5.99 -16.26 -20.82
N THR A 168 6.45 -15.42 -19.89
CA THR A 168 7.09 -14.15 -20.23
C THR A 168 8.48 -14.36 -20.84
N LYS A 169 8.81 -13.67 -21.93
CA LYS A 169 10.07 -13.89 -22.68
C LYS A 169 11.07 -12.74 -22.57
N HIS A 170 10.59 -11.52 -22.31
CA HIS A 170 11.42 -10.32 -22.24
C HIS A 170 10.81 -9.33 -21.23
N PRO A 171 11.55 -8.27 -20.83
CA PRO A 171 10.99 -7.18 -20.05
C PRO A 171 9.70 -6.64 -20.67
N MET A 172 8.73 -6.29 -19.83
CA MET A 172 7.40 -5.80 -20.22
C MET A 172 6.50 -6.78 -20.98
N HIS A 173 6.93 -8.02 -21.28
CA HIS A 173 6.11 -8.98 -22.03
C HIS A 173 4.79 -9.34 -21.32
N ALA A 174 4.75 -9.30 -19.99
CA ALA A 174 3.51 -9.58 -19.25
C ALA A 174 2.43 -8.52 -19.52
N TRP A 175 2.84 -7.27 -19.79
CA TRP A 175 1.93 -6.20 -20.19
C TRP A 175 1.36 -6.49 -21.58
N ASP A 176 2.23 -6.79 -22.56
CA ASP A 176 1.83 -7.11 -23.94
C ASP A 176 0.82 -8.27 -23.96
N LEU A 177 1.16 -9.36 -23.26
CA LEU A 177 0.29 -10.53 -23.15
C LEU A 177 -1.05 -10.19 -22.49
N ALA A 178 -1.07 -9.40 -21.43
CA ALA A 178 -2.33 -9.06 -20.75
C ALA A 178 -3.25 -8.23 -21.64
N GLU A 179 -2.69 -7.27 -22.38
CA GLU A 179 -3.45 -6.44 -23.32
C GLU A 179 -4.04 -7.28 -24.47
N GLU A 180 -3.26 -8.21 -25.03
CA GLU A 180 -3.70 -9.14 -26.06
C GLU A 180 -4.78 -10.12 -25.55
N LEU A 181 -4.50 -10.80 -24.44
CA LEU A 181 -5.35 -11.86 -23.88
C LEU A 181 -6.67 -11.32 -23.33
N ALA A 182 -6.72 -10.04 -22.93
CA ALA A 182 -7.96 -9.38 -22.52
C ALA A 182 -8.98 -9.25 -23.65
N GLY A 183 -8.54 -9.23 -24.91
CA GLY A 183 -9.42 -9.31 -26.08
C GLY A 183 -9.85 -10.74 -26.44
N GLY A 184 -9.29 -11.74 -25.77
CA GLY A 184 -9.64 -13.16 -25.95
C GLY A 184 -10.88 -13.59 -25.18
N ASN A 185 -11.20 -14.89 -25.26
CA ASN A 185 -12.38 -15.48 -24.61
C ASN A 185 -12.01 -16.25 -23.34
N TYR A 186 -11.40 -15.55 -22.37
CA TYR A 186 -11.04 -16.10 -21.07
C TYR A 186 -11.98 -15.58 -19.98
N CYS A 187 -12.43 -16.47 -19.09
CA CYS A 187 -13.23 -16.06 -17.93
C CYS A 187 -12.42 -15.23 -16.93
N VAL A 188 -11.12 -15.52 -16.80
CA VAL A 188 -10.19 -14.87 -15.87
C VAL A 188 -8.81 -14.78 -16.52
N ILE A 189 -8.12 -13.67 -16.26
CA ILE A 189 -6.68 -13.52 -16.53
C ILE A 189 -5.94 -13.56 -15.20
N ALA A 190 -4.98 -14.47 -15.06
CA ALA A 190 -4.20 -14.65 -13.84
C ALA A 190 -2.73 -14.29 -14.04
N ALA A 191 -2.13 -13.60 -13.07
CA ALA A 191 -0.68 -13.36 -13.03
C ALA A 191 0.00 -14.32 -12.06
N ALA A 192 0.89 -15.17 -12.57
CA ALA A 192 1.75 -16.06 -11.78
C ALA A 192 3.17 -15.47 -11.68
N GLY A 193 3.45 -14.74 -10.61
CA GLY A 193 4.70 -13.99 -10.45
C GLY A 193 4.75 -13.16 -9.17
N GLY A 194 5.71 -12.24 -9.09
CA GLY A 194 5.80 -11.23 -8.02
C GLY A 194 5.15 -9.90 -8.40
N ASP A 195 5.24 -8.90 -7.52
CA ASP A 195 4.54 -7.61 -7.69
C ASP A 195 4.76 -6.94 -9.05
N GLY A 196 6.00 -6.96 -9.59
CA GLY A 196 6.27 -6.39 -10.92
C GLY A 196 5.55 -7.12 -12.06
N THR A 197 5.31 -8.43 -11.94
CA THR A 197 4.50 -9.19 -12.91
C THR A 197 3.02 -8.83 -12.78
N LEU A 198 2.51 -8.74 -11.56
CA LEU A 198 1.13 -8.32 -11.30
C LEU A 198 0.89 -6.90 -11.83
N HIS A 199 1.83 -5.98 -11.59
CA HIS A 199 1.82 -4.61 -12.07
C HIS A 199 1.76 -4.54 -13.59
N GLN A 200 2.63 -5.29 -14.30
CA GLN A 200 2.60 -5.34 -15.77
C GLN A 200 1.28 -5.89 -16.30
N VAL A 201 0.75 -6.98 -15.71
CA VAL A 201 -0.52 -7.56 -16.16
C VAL A 201 -1.65 -6.56 -15.98
N VAL A 202 -1.79 -5.92 -14.82
CA VAL A 202 -2.85 -4.93 -14.61
C VAL A 202 -2.74 -3.75 -15.56
N ASN A 203 -1.53 -3.25 -15.79
CA ASN A 203 -1.36 -2.18 -16.75
C ASN A 203 -1.75 -2.59 -18.19
N GLY A 204 -1.50 -3.84 -18.60
CA GLY A 204 -2.01 -4.37 -19.87
C GLY A 204 -3.54 -4.48 -19.92
N LEU A 205 -4.17 -4.96 -18.84
CA LEU A 205 -5.64 -5.00 -18.72
C LEU A 205 -6.25 -3.59 -18.79
N MET A 206 -5.63 -2.61 -18.14
CA MET A 206 -6.09 -1.22 -18.16
C MET A 206 -5.83 -0.54 -19.52
N SER A 207 -4.72 -0.85 -20.19
CA SER A 207 -4.48 -0.43 -21.59
C SER A 207 -5.58 -0.95 -22.51
N PHE A 208 -5.89 -2.25 -22.44
CA PHE A 208 -7.00 -2.85 -23.18
C PHE A 208 -8.32 -2.15 -22.89
N SER A 209 -8.61 -1.93 -21.60
CA SER A 209 -9.86 -1.31 -21.17
C SER A 209 -10.04 0.09 -21.74
N LYS A 210 -8.99 0.91 -21.64
CA LYS A 210 -8.98 2.27 -22.18
C LYS A 210 -9.10 2.29 -23.70
N ALA A 211 -8.32 1.45 -24.40
CA ALA A 211 -8.28 1.42 -25.86
C ALA A 211 -9.62 0.97 -26.48
N ASN A 212 -10.28 -0.01 -25.84
CA ASN A 212 -11.50 -0.62 -26.38
C ASN A 212 -12.78 -0.09 -25.72
N LYS A 213 -12.69 0.71 -24.64
CA LYS A 213 -13.82 1.15 -23.81
C LYS A 213 -14.64 -0.04 -23.28
N MET A 214 -13.95 -1.11 -22.90
CA MET A 214 -14.54 -2.34 -22.37
C MET A 214 -13.93 -2.71 -21.04
N ARG A 215 -14.69 -3.36 -20.15
CA ARG A 215 -14.15 -3.90 -18.91
C ARG A 215 -13.30 -5.14 -19.24
N PRO A 216 -12.06 -5.26 -18.73
CA PRO A 216 -11.24 -6.44 -18.97
C PRO A 216 -11.83 -7.65 -18.20
N PRO A 217 -11.46 -8.89 -18.57
CA PRO A 217 -11.77 -10.06 -17.75
C PRO A 217 -11.28 -9.88 -16.30
N PRO A 218 -11.96 -10.46 -15.30
CA PRO A 218 -11.51 -10.45 -13.92
C PRO A 218 -10.05 -10.90 -13.77
N PHE A 219 -9.33 -10.21 -12.90
CA PHE A 219 -7.93 -10.47 -12.61
C PHE A 219 -7.77 -11.41 -11.41
N ALA A 220 -6.90 -12.40 -11.52
CA ALA A 220 -6.51 -13.26 -10.42
C ALA A 220 -5.00 -13.20 -10.17
N ILE A 221 -4.60 -13.38 -8.92
CA ILE A 221 -3.20 -13.34 -8.51
C ILE A 221 -2.77 -14.74 -8.13
N LEU A 222 -1.61 -15.16 -8.58
CA LEU A 222 -0.96 -16.41 -8.17
C LEU A 222 0.45 -16.03 -7.67
N PRO A 223 0.60 -15.71 -6.37
CA PRO A 223 1.83 -15.12 -5.85
C PRO A 223 2.99 -16.11 -5.94
N ASN A 224 4.05 -15.70 -6.65
CA ASN A 224 5.30 -16.44 -6.84
C ASN A 224 6.54 -15.53 -6.71
N GLY A 225 6.38 -14.35 -6.10
CA GLY A 225 7.47 -13.42 -5.78
C GLY A 225 7.92 -13.48 -4.32
N THR A 226 8.86 -12.60 -3.95
CA THR A 226 9.36 -12.46 -2.57
C THR A 226 8.56 -11.48 -1.73
N GLY A 227 8.05 -10.39 -2.33
CA GLY A 227 7.23 -9.36 -1.66
C GLY A 227 5.75 -9.74 -1.61
N ASN A 228 5.12 -9.86 -2.77
CA ASN A 228 3.69 -10.15 -2.97
C ASN A 228 2.79 -9.18 -2.17
N ASP A 229 3.17 -7.91 -2.10
CA ASP A 229 2.50 -6.87 -1.33
C ASP A 229 1.03 -6.70 -1.75
N PHE A 230 0.74 -6.76 -3.05
CA PHE A 230 -0.65 -6.65 -3.52
C PHE A 230 -1.50 -7.86 -3.12
N ALA A 231 -0.95 -9.08 -3.23
CA ALA A 231 -1.63 -10.30 -2.76
C ALA A 231 -1.95 -10.22 -1.26
N MET A 232 -1.03 -9.65 -0.47
CA MET A 232 -1.23 -9.45 0.96
C MET A 232 -2.36 -8.47 1.26
N ASN A 233 -2.49 -7.37 0.52
CA ASN A 233 -3.62 -6.44 0.66
C ASN A 233 -4.97 -7.12 0.40
N LEU A 234 -5.00 -8.17 -0.44
CA LEU A 234 -6.21 -8.92 -0.80
C LEU A 234 -6.48 -10.18 0.02
N GLY A 235 -5.77 -10.40 1.13
CA GLY A 235 -6.05 -11.59 1.94
C GLY A 235 -5.24 -12.85 1.58
N VAL A 236 -4.41 -12.78 0.54
CA VAL A 236 -3.75 -13.94 -0.08
C VAL A 236 -2.29 -14.00 0.35
N SER A 237 -1.91 -15.04 1.11
CA SER A 237 -0.54 -15.16 1.63
C SER A 237 0.35 -16.15 0.89
N ASN A 238 -0.22 -17.03 0.06
CA ASN A 238 0.52 -18.05 -0.68
C ASN A 238 -0.27 -18.57 -1.88
N LEU A 239 0.40 -19.35 -2.72
CA LEU A 239 -0.16 -19.91 -3.95
C LEU A 239 -1.39 -20.81 -3.72
N ASP A 240 -1.43 -21.61 -2.66
CA ASP A 240 -2.56 -22.52 -2.39
C ASP A 240 -3.84 -21.74 -2.08
N GLN A 241 -3.72 -20.69 -1.26
CA GLN A 241 -4.84 -19.79 -1.01
C GLN A 241 -5.27 -19.06 -2.29
N ALA A 242 -4.32 -18.70 -3.12
CA ALA A 242 -4.58 -18.01 -4.38
C ALA A 242 -5.33 -18.89 -5.38
N LEU A 243 -4.93 -20.17 -5.49
CA LEU A 243 -5.63 -21.18 -6.27
C LEU A 243 -7.04 -21.42 -5.71
N HIS A 244 -7.20 -21.49 -4.38
CA HIS A 244 -8.52 -21.57 -3.76
C HIS A 244 -9.40 -20.36 -4.13
N CYS A 245 -8.85 -19.13 -4.10
CA CYS A 245 -9.57 -17.93 -4.56
C CYS A 245 -9.96 -18.05 -6.04
N LEU A 246 -9.03 -18.48 -6.90
CA LEU A 246 -9.32 -18.65 -8.33
C LEU A 246 -10.44 -19.67 -8.60
N ILE A 247 -10.53 -20.75 -7.81
CA ILE A 247 -11.49 -21.83 -8.03
C ILE A 247 -12.86 -21.52 -7.39
N HIS A 248 -12.87 -20.98 -6.17
CA HIS A 248 -14.08 -20.87 -5.33
C HIS A 248 -14.46 -19.43 -4.97
N GLY A 249 -13.61 -18.48 -5.37
CA GLY A 249 -13.71 -17.10 -4.94
C GLY A 249 -14.86 -16.34 -5.56
N ASP A 250 -14.85 -15.09 -5.19
CA ASP A 250 -15.80 -14.08 -5.56
C ASP A 250 -15.08 -12.98 -6.32
N ILE A 251 -15.80 -12.28 -7.16
CA ILE A 251 -15.36 -11.11 -7.90
C ILE A 251 -15.80 -9.89 -7.13
N VAL A 252 -14.82 -9.05 -6.77
CA VAL A 252 -15.03 -7.73 -6.19
C VAL A 252 -14.41 -6.66 -7.07
N GLN A 253 -14.92 -5.45 -6.98
CA GLN A 253 -14.37 -4.29 -7.66
C GLN A 253 -13.37 -3.59 -6.74
N ILE A 254 -12.21 -3.25 -7.29
CA ILE A 254 -11.22 -2.41 -6.61
C ILE A 254 -10.88 -1.20 -7.45
N ASP A 255 -10.34 -0.19 -6.78
CA ASP A 255 -9.84 1.03 -7.36
C ASP A 255 -8.39 0.84 -7.84
N CYS A 256 -8.03 1.54 -8.90
CA CYS A 256 -6.65 1.68 -9.37
C CYS A 256 -6.25 3.15 -9.33
N ASN A 257 -4.96 3.46 -9.23
CA ASN A 257 -4.47 4.84 -9.27
C ASN A 257 -3.76 5.10 -10.58
N LEU A 258 -4.28 6.02 -11.39
CA LEU A 258 -3.62 6.49 -12.60
C LEU A 258 -2.53 7.48 -12.22
N VAL A 259 -1.28 7.10 -12.45
CA VAL A 259 -0.08 7.91 -12.27
C VAL A 259 0.39 8.41 -13.63
N SER A 260 0.59 9.72 -13.78
CA SER A 260 1.19 10.34 -14.96
C SER A 260 2.35 11.27 -14.57
N VAL A 261 3.37 11.36 -15.42
CA VAL A 261 4.56 12.21 -15.16
C VAL A 261 4.80 13.22 -16.28
N ASP A 262 5.14 14.45 -15.87
CA ASP A 262 5.44 15.61 -16.73
C ASP A 262 4.38 15.98 -17.80
N LYS A 263 3.20 15.37 -17.74
CA LYS A 263 2.07 15.58 -18.64
C LYS A 263 0.79 15.72 -17.82
N GLU A 264 -0.12 16.58 -18.28
CA GLU A 264 -1.36 16.91 -17.56
C GLU A 264 -2.46 15.89 -17.76
N THR A 265 -2.56 15.34 -18.98
CA THR A 265 -3.59 14.37 -19.29
C THR A 265 -3.02 13.20 -20.08
N ASP A 266 -3.70 12.08 -19.95
CA ASP A 266 -3.43 10.83 -20.65
C ASP A 266 -3.78 10.89 -22.16
N VAL A 267 -4.46 11.95 -22.59
CA VAL A 267 -4.82 12.26 -23.98
C VAL A 267 -3.63 12.84 -24.74
N ASP A 268 -2.66 13.44 -24.04
CA ASP A 268 -1.50 14.14 -24.62
C ASP A 268 -0.23 13.28 -24.70
N ILE A 269 -0.30 12.00 -24.33
CA ILE A 269 0.85 11.10 -24.30
C ILE A 269 0.88 10.27 -25.60
N PRO A 270 1.92 10.41 -26.44
CA PRO A 270 2.10 9.55 -27.61
C PRO A 270 2.07 8.06 -27.23
N LYS A 271 1.44 7.22 -28.06
CA LYS A 271 1.25 5.78 -27.74
C LYS A 271 2.55 5.06 -27.41
N ASP A 272 3.62 5.41 -28.10
CA ASP A 272 4.98 4.90 -27.91
C ASP A 272 5.62 5.34 -26.58
N GLN A 273 5.11 6.39 -25.95
CA GLN A 273 5.62 6.96 -24.70
C GLN A 273 4.72 6.68 -23.48
N ILE A 274 3.54 6.06 -23.66
CA ILE A 274 2.64 5.71 -22.56
C ILE A 274 3.39 4.93 -21.48
N ARG A 275 4.22 3.97 -21.90
CA ARG A 275 5.03 3.16 -20.99
C ARG A 275 6.16 3.92 -20.30
N ASP A 276 6.49 5.13 -20.67
CA ASP A 276 7.50 5.91 -19.92
C ASP A 276 6.87 7.03 -19.10
N ARG A 277 5.57 7.29 -19.33
CA ARG A 277 4.89 8.48 -18.80
C ARG A 277 3.67 8.18 -17.95
N MET A 278 3.14 6.96 -17.99
CA MET A 278 1.88 6.64 -17.35
C MET A 278 1.85 5.20 -16.81
N ARG A 279 1.28 5.03 -15.61
CA ARG A 279 1.06 3.71 -14.97
C ARG A 279 -0.23 3.69 -14.20
N TYR A 280 -0.83 2.51 -14.10
CA TYR A 280 -1.80 2.20 -13.05
C TYR A 280 -1.08 1.55 -11.87
N SER A 281 -1.31 2.08 -10.66
CA SER A 281 -0.90 1.47 -9.40
C SER A 281 -2.08 0.75 -8.75
N LEU A 282 -1.80 -0.44 -8.21
CA LEU A 282 -2.77 -1.27 -7.48
C LEU A 282 -2.70 -1.08 -5.97
N ALA A 283 -1.51 -0.82 -5.45
CA ALA A 283 -1.27 -0.79 -4.02
C ALA A 283 -0.76 0.59 -3.61
N SER A 284 0.41 0.96 -4.11
CA SER A 284 1.10 2.15 -3.65
C SER A 284 2.03 2.70 -4.71
N SER A 285 2.03 4.03 -4.82
CA SER A 285 3.10 4.78 -5.43
C SER A 285 3.77 5.68 -4.39
N ALA A 286 5.03 6.02 -4.64
CA ALA A 286 5.81 6.79 -3.69
C ALA A 286 6.70 7.82 -4.38
N ALA A 287 6.74 9.00 -3.80
CA ALA A 287 7.79 9.97 -4.01
C ALA A 287 8.66 10.00 -2.75
N GLY A 288 9.92 10.32 -2.93
CA GLY A 288 10.83 10.48 -1.82
C GLY A 288 12.23 10.50 -2.36
N TRP A 289 13.16 10.50 -1.43
CA TRP A 289 14.56 10.36 -1.77
C TRP A 289 14.78 8.94 -2.30
N VAL A 290 14.71 8.74 -3.62
CA VAL A 290 15.05 7.48 -4.27
C VAL A 290 16.54 7.52 -4.52
N ALA A 291 17.30 6.66 -3.83
CA ALA A 291 18.74 6.68 -4.03
C ALA A 291 19.10 6.16 -5.42
N ASN A 292 20.07 6.83 -6.03
CA ASN A 292 20.71 6.41 -7.27
C ASN A 292 21.69 5.25 -6.96
N VAL A 293 21.23 4.16 -6.34
CA VAL A 293 22.13 3.11 -5.83
C VAL A 293 22.37 2.05 -6.89
N ASN A 294 23.49 2.20 -7.58
CA ASN A 294 24.25 1.03 -7.98
C ASN A 294 24.81 0.34 -6.71
N LYS A 295 24.29 -0.87 -6.41
CA LYS A 295 24.96 -1.96 -5.65
C LYS A 295 25.12 -1.94 -4.11
N LYS A 296 24.31 -1.27 -3.27
CA LYS A 296 24.41 -1.43 -1.78
C LYS A 296 23.11 -1.70 -0.99
N ALA A 297 22.04 -2.16 -1.64
CA ALA A 297 20.72 -2.35 -1.00
C ALA A 297 20.44 -3.75 -0.41
N GLY A 298 21.37 -4.71 -0.50
CA GLY A 298 21.09 -6.14 -0.30
C GLY A 298 20.30 -6.47 0.99
N PRO A 299 20.86 -6.23 2.19
CA PRO A 299 20.21 -6.59 3.45
C PRO A 299 18.88 -5.85 3.71
N LEU A 300 18.80 -4.59 3.30
CA LEU A 300 17.58 -3.78 3.46
C LEU A 300 16.48 -4.27 2.50
N LYS A 301 16.83 -4.66 1.28
CA LYS A 301 15.90 -5.23 0.29
C LYS A 301 15.30 -6.56 0.76
N GLU A 302 16.05 -7.37 1.50
CA GLU A 302 15.52 -8.59 2.11
C GLU A 302 14.52 -8.29 3.23
N TYR A 303 14.72 -7.22 4.01
CA TYR A 303 13.86 -6.88 5.14
C TYR A 303 12.62 -6.05 4.78
N ILE A 304 12.73 -5.10 3.85
CA ILE A 304 11.67 -4.15 3.47
C ILE A 304 11.36 -4.10 1.96
N GLY A 305 11.80 -5.14 1.23
CA GLY A 305 11.42 -5.35 -0.16
C GLY A 305 11.79 -4.19 -1.08
N GLN A 306 10.88 -3.88 -2.01
CA GLN A 306 11.09 -2.88 -3.05
C GLN A 306 11.05 -1.43 -2.52
N VAL A 307 10.54 -1.20 -1.31
CA VAL A 307 10.53 0.12 -0.66
C VAL A 307 11.92 0.49 -0.09
N ALA A 308 12.85 -0.48 -0.03
CA ALA A 308 14.25 -0.23 0.34
C ALA A 308 14.90 0.90 -0.47
N TYR A 309 14.57 1.05 -1.75
CA TYR A 309 15.14 2.08 -2.60
C TYR A 309 14.76 3.51 -2.18
N SER A 310 13.52 3.70 -1.74
CA SER A 310 13.00 4.97 -1.23
C SER A 310 13.57 5.31 0.15
N ILE A 311 13.93 4.31 0.96
CA ILE A 311 14.56 4.51 2.27
C ILE A 311 16.07 4.71 2.16
N MET A 312 16.73 4.08 1.19
CA MET A 312 18.15 4.31 0.96
C MET A 312 18.47 5.73 0.54
N GLY A 313 17.55 6.48 -0.05
CA GLY A 313 17.81 7.89 -0.34
C GLY A 313 17.94 8.76 0.91
N VAL A 314 17.50 8.31 2.09
CA VAL A 314 17.88 8.93 3.36
C VAL A 314 19.40 9.02 3.48
N THR A 315 20.12 7.95 3.10
CA THR A 315 21.58 7.92 3.23
C THR A 315 22.25 8.88 2.26
N GLU A 316 21.76 8.98 1.02
CA GLU A 316 22.29 9.92 0.03
C GLU A 316 21.93 11.38 0.38
N LEU A 317 20.76 11.65 0.97
CA LEU A 317 20.40 12.97 1.51
C LEU A 317 21.36 13.45 2.60
N LEU A 318 21.79 12.55 3.50
CA LEU A 318 22.82 12.85 4.50
C LEU A 318 24.17 13.20 3.87
N PHE A 319 24.44 12.77 2.62
CA PHE A 319 25.65 13.11 1.88
C PHE A 319 25.51 14.37 1.01
N THR A 320 24.33 14.66 0.45
CA THR A 320 24.13 15.82 -0.45
C THR A 320 23.71 17.12 0.25
N GLY A 321 23.22 17.05 1.49
CA GLY A 321 23.01 18.23 2.35
C GLY A 321 21.85 19.16 1.95
N SER A 322 21.08 18.87 0.91
CA SER A 322 19.89 19.64 0.51
C SER A 322 18.77 18.72 0.02
N ALA A 323 17.57 18.91 0.57
CA ALA A 323 16.36 18.19 0.15
C ALA A 323 15.63 19.00 -0.94
N PRO A 324 15.07 18.33 -1.97
CA PRO A 324 14.14 19.00 -2.87
C PRO A 324 12.89 19.44 -2.10
N SER A 325 12.38 20.62 -2.45
CA SER A 325 11.12 21.12 -1.96
C SER A 325 9.99 20.66 -2.87
N TYR A 326 8.87 20.24 -2.27
CA TYR A 326 7.70 19.76 -2.98
C TYR A 326 6.50 20.67 -2.73
N THR A 327 5.67 20.85 -3.76
CA THR A 327 4.32 21.37 -3.63
C THR A 327 3.33 20.25 -3.92
N LEU A 328 2.43 20.00 -2.97
CA LEU A 328 1.32 19.05 -3.09
C LEU A 328 0.01 19.81 -3.28
N LEU A 329 -0.70 19.54 -4.36
CA LEU A 329 -2.06 20.03 -4.60
C LEU A 329 -3.00 18.82 -4.61
N MET A 330 -3.90 18.75 -3.64
CA MET A 330 -4.84 17.64 -3.48
C MET A 330 -6.28 18.11 -3.69
N GLU A 331 -7.03 17.42 -4.54
CA GLU A 331 -8.48 17.63 -4.69
C GLU A 331 -9.23 16.63 -3.81
N GLN A 332 -10.05 17.13 -2.89
CA GLN A 332 -10.84 16.31 -1.99
C GLN A 332 -12.19 15.92 -2.59
N HIS A 333 -12.87 14.96 -1.95
CA HIS A 333 -14.14 14.45 -2.44
C HIS A 333 -15.24 15.52 -2.58
N ASN A 334 -15.23 16.51 -1.68
CA ASN A 334 -16.17 17.64 -1.62
C ASN A 334 -15.82 18.79 -2.60
N GLY A 335 -14.78 18.61 -3.44
CA GLY A 335 -14.29 19.61 -4.38
C GLY A 335 -13.39 20.68 -3.74
N SER A 336 -13.17 20.64 -2.43
CA SER A 336 -12.18 21.50 -1.78
C SER A 336 -10.77 21.08 -2.18
N GLN A 337 -9.85 22.04 -2.13
CA GLN A 337 -8.45 21.81 -2.44
C GLN A 337 -7.60 22.03 -1.20
N VAL A 338 -6.64 21.12 -0.98
CA VAL A 338 -5.59 21.30 0.02
C VAL A 338 -4.28 21.52 -0.71
N VAL A 339 -3.58 22.58 -0.32
CA VAL A 339 -2.27 22.93 -0.87
C VAL A 339 -1.23 22.89 0.25
N VAL A 340 -0.21 22.05 0.08
CA VAL A 340 0.97 22.02 0.93
C VAL A 340 2.14 22.53 0.10
N LYS A 341 2.71 23.67 0.47
CA LYS A 341 3.85 24.28 -0.23
C LYS A 341 5.13 24.11 0.59
N ASP A 342 6.25 24.30 -0.08
CA ASP A 342 7.58 24.33 0.55
C ASP A 342 7.86 23.07 1.39
N LEU A 343 7.33 21.93 0.94
CA LEU A 343 7.37 20.70 1.70
C LEU A 343 8.72 20.01 1.50
N GLU A 344 9.54 20.05 2.53
CA GLU A 344 10.62 19.09 2.70
C GLU A 344 10.05 17.82 3.33
N MET A 345 10.25 16.69 2.66
CA MET A 345 9.76 15.39 3.12
C MET A 345 10.77 14.30 2.83
N LEU A 346 10.80 13.29 3.69
CA LEU A 346 11.60 12.10 3.42
C LEU A 346 10.90 11.17 2.44
N LEU A 347 9.64 10.88 2.74
CA LEU A 347 8.81 9.90 2.04
C LEU A 347 7.39 10.44 1.89
N LEU A 348 6.82 10.23 0.73
CA LEU A 348 5.43 10.42 0.37
C LEU A 348 4.91 9.13 -0.25
N PHE A 349 3.80 8.64 0.26
CA PHE A 349 3.03 7.53 -0.28
C PHE A 349 1.67 8.04 -0.75
N VAL A 350 1.27 7.58 -1.94
CA VAL A 350 -0.07 7.75 -2.48
C VAL A 350 -0.60 6.34 -2.72
N SER A 351 -1.63 5.91 -2.00
CA SER A 351 -1.96 4.48 -1.88
C SER A 351 -3.43 4.17 -1.69
N ASN A 352 -3.86 3.03 -2.21
CA ASN A 352 -5.13 2.37 -1.90
C ASN A 352 -4.89 1.08 -1.10
N GLY A 353 -3.69 0.50 -1.24
CA GLY A 353 -3.23 -0.62 -0.42
C GLY A 353 -2.63 -0.13 0.89
N LYS A 354 -2.96 -0.83 1.98
CA LYS A 354 -2.36 -0.63 3.30
C LYS A 354 -0.88 -0.97 3.33
N TYR A 355 -0.52 -2.11 2.73
CA TYR A 355 0.81 -2.69 2.84
C TYR A 355 1.65 -2.44 1.60
N ALA A 356 2.90 -2.07 1.81
CA ALA A 356 3.94 -2.03 0.80
C ALA A 356 5.29 -2.46 1.41
N GLY A 357 6.24 -2.91 0.59
CA GLY A 357 7.61 -3.18 1.03
C GLY A 357 7.73 -4.33 2.02
N GLY A 358 6.97 -5.41 1.84
CA GLY A 358 7.05 -6.58 2.72
C GLY A 358 6.35 -6.37 4.06
N LYS A 359 5.04 -6.10 4.01
CA LYS A 359 4.13 -5.93 5.17
C LYS A 359 4.35 -4.66 6.01
N ILE A 360 4.82 -3.57 5.40
CA ILE A 360 4.91 -2.29 6.12
C ILE A 360 3.63 -1.52 5.84
N ALA A 361 2.91 -1.15 6.89
CA ALA A 361 1.69 -0.39 6.78
C ALA A 361 1.99 1.12 6.75
N PHE A 362 2.44 1.64 5.61
CA PHE A 362 2.74 3.09 5.45
C PHE A 362 1.48 3.96 5.47
N THR A 363 0.38 3.40 4.96
CA THR A 363 -0.93 4.05 4.88
C THR A 363 -1.97 3.14 5.55
N PRO A 364 -1.95 3.01 6.90
CA PRO A 364 -2.78 2.05 7.62
C PRO A 364 -4.29 2.27 7.48
N ALA A 365 -4.67 3.46 7.03
CA ALA A 365 -6.03 3.85 6.71
C ALA A 365 -6.50 3.35 5.34
N SER A 366 -5.62 2.98 4.42
CA SER A 366 -5.97 2.75 3.02
C SER A 366 -6.92 1.61 2.77
N LEU A 367 -7.82 1.88 1.82
CA LEU A 367 -8.88 1.01 1.39
C LEU A 367 -8.80 0.86 -0.13
N LEU A 368 -9.03 -0.36 -0.59
CA LEU A 368 -8.92 -0.72 -2.00
C LEU A 368 -10.15 -0.34 -2.83
N ASN A 369 -11.23 0.16 -2.22
CA ASN A 369 -12.54 0.24 -2.86
C ASN A 369 -13.42 1.42 -2.39
N ASP A 370 -12.84 2.46 -1.80
CA ASP A 370 -13.58 3.62 -1.31
C ASP A 370 -13.60 4.81 -2.28
N GLY A 371 -12.93 4.68 -3.43
CA GLY A 371 -12.82 5.71 -4.45
C GLY A 371 -11.96 6.89 -4.04
N LEU A 372 -11.04 6.73 -3.08
CA LEU A 372 -10.14 7.78 -2.60
C LEU A 372 -8.70 7.27 -2.49
N LEU A 373 -7.75 8.17 -2.72
CA LEU A 373 -6.33 8.01 -2.42
C LEU A 373 -6.08 8.30 -0.94
N ASP A 374 -5.23 7.54 -0.25
CA ASP A 374 -4.49 8.05 0.90
C ASP A 374 -3.19 8.66 0.44
N VAL A 375 -3.01 9.93 0.78
CA VAL A 375 -1.77 10.67 0.61
C VAL A 375 -1.14 10.81 1.99
N SER A 376 -0.08 10.04 2.26
CA SER A 376 0.65 10.11 3.52
C SER A 376 2.10 10.51 3.29
N TYR A 377 2.60 11.47 4.05
CA TYR A 377 4.00 11.85 4.00
C TYR A 377 4.60 12.05 5.38
N TRP A 378 5.91 11.93 5.41
CA TRP A 378 6.70 12.27 6.57
C TRP A 378 7.46 13.57 6.33
N GLN A 379 7.06 14.62 7.04
CA GLN A 379 7.64 15.95 6.94
C GLN A 379 9.02 16.02 7.60
N GLY A 380 9.91 16.74 6.93
CA GLY A 380 11.27 17.02 7.39
C GLY A 380 12.31 16.00 6.92
N ILE A 381 13.56 16.36 7.16
CA ILE A 381 14.71 15.49 6.99
C ILE A 381 14.93 14.75 8.30
N ALA A 382 14.91 13.43 8.24
CA ALA A 382 15.08 12.63 9.42
C ALA A 382 16.39 11.88 9.45
N THR A 383 16.84 11.58 10.67
CA THR A 383 17.98 10.71 10.89
C THR A 383 17.67 9.28 10.40
N LEU A 384 18.71 8.54 10.05
CA LEU A 384 18.57 7.11 9.73
C LEU A 384 17.88 6.33 10.86
N PHE A 385 18.15 6.71 12.12
CA PHE A 385 17.50 6.11 13.29
C PHE A 385 15.99 6.35 13.30
N GLU A 386 15.53 7.57 13.03
CA GLU A 386 14.11 7.89 12.96
C GLU A 386 13.43 7.18 11.80
N ALA A 387 14.09 7.08 10.63
CA ALA A 387 13.57 6.34 9.49
C ALA A 387 13.40 4.85 9.83
N LEU A 388 14.40 4.24 10.48
CA LEU A 388 14.32 2.85 10.94
C LEU A 388 13.26 2.65 12.03
N LYS A 389 13.13 3.59 12.97
CA LYS A 389 12.08 3.59 14.00
C LYS A 389 10.69 3.66 13.37
N PHE A 390 10.50 4.54 12.40
CA PHE A 390 9.26 4.68 11.64
C PHE A 390 8.89 3.36 10.96
N ILE A 391 9.82 2.74 10.22
CA ILE A 391 9.62 1.44 9.56
C ILE A 391 9.26 0.36 10.57
N TYR A 392 9.98 0.29 11.69
CA TYR A 392 9.71 -0.68 12.74
C TYR A 392 8.31 -0.50 13.32
N GLN A 393 7.88 0.74 13.58
CA GLN A 393 6.54 1.05 14.07
C GLN A 393 5.46 0.72 13.03
N ALA A 394 5.71 0.96 11.74
CA ALA A 394 4.80 0.63 10.65
C ALA A 394 4.69 -0.87 10.35
N LYS A 395 5.74 -1.65 10.62
CA LYS A 395 5.77 -3.11 10.36
C LYS A 395 5.38 -3.95 11.58
N HIS A 396 5.82 -3.54 12.76
CA HIS A 396 5.73 -4.33 13.99
C HIS A 396 5.06 -3.59 15.16
N GLY A 397 5.12 -2.27 15.19
CA GLY A 397 4.61 -1.45 16.31
C GLY A 397 3.15 -1.05 16.19
N GLY A 398 2.29 -1.88 15.61
CA GLY A 398 0.84 -1.61 15.53
C GLY A 398 0.45 -0.31 14.80
N CYS A 399 1.35 0.20 13.94
CA CYS A 399 1.25 1.47 13.24
C CYS A 399 1.42 2.73 14.12
N ASP A 400 2.16 2.65 15.23
CA ASP A 400 2.44 3.80 16.11
C ASP A 400 3.07 5.03 15.40
N HIS A 401 3.66 4.83 14.22
CA HIS A 401 4.26 5.89 13.41
C HIS A 401 3.25 6.98 13.00
N VAL A 402 1.95 6.67 12.92
CA VAL A 402 0.91 7.63 12.53
C VAL A 402 0.68 8.73 13.56
N TYR A 403 1.17 8.54 14.79
CA TYR A 403 1.07 9.50 15.89
C TYR A 403 2.26 10.44 15.98
N ALA A 404 3.26 10.31 15.12
CA ALA A 404 4.36 11.25 15.07
C ALA A 404 3.85 12.60 14.52
N ASP A 405 4.24 13.71 15.14
CA ASP A 405 3.84 15.07 14.69
C ASP A 405 4.25 15.35 13.24
N SER A 406 5.32 14.70 12.78
CA SER A 406 5.85 14.78 11.44
C SER A 406 5.10 13.93 10.41
N TYR A 407 4.25 13.01 10.84
CA TYR A 407 3.45 12.19 9.93
C TYR A 407 2.14 12.91 9.61
N HIS A 408 1.85 13.06 8.32
CA HIS A 408 0.62 13.67 7.85
C HIS A 408 -0.06 12.75 6.84
N SER A 409 -1.38 12.63 6.96
CA SER A 409 -2.21 11.83 6.05
C SER A 409 -3.43 12.62 5.61
N TYR A 410 -3.78 12.52 4.33
CA TYR A 410 -4.92 13.15 3.68
C TYR A 410 -5.65 12.13 2.82
N ARG A 411 -6.96 12.31 2.63
CA ARG A 411 -7.74 11.61 1.61
C ARG A 411 -8.04 12.54 0.44
N ALA A 412 -7.86 12.06 -0.79
CA ALA A 412 -8.05 12.87 -1.98
C ALA A 412 -8.56 12.02 -3.15
N LYS A 413 -9.24 12.65 -4.11
CA LYS A 413 -9.53 12.04 -5.42
C LYS A 413 -8.31 12.10 -6.33
N SER A 414 -7.54 13.18 -6.21
CA SER A 414 -6.34 13.39 -7.00
C SER A 414 -5.27 14.15 -6.21
N ILE A 415 -4.02 13.99 -6.62
CA ILE A 415 -2.89 14.77 -6.15
C ILE A 415 -1.97 15.13 -7.31
N VAL A 416 -1.50 16.38 -7.32
CA VAL A 416 -0.39 16.84 -8.15
C VAL A 416 0.80 17.12 -7.23
N ILE A 417 1.91 16.44 -7.50
CA ILE A 417 3.18 16.55 -6.80
C ILE A 417 4.13 17.31 -7.72
N THR A 418 4.53 18.52 -7.35
CA THR A 418 5.50 19.32 -8.09
C THR A 418 6.81 19.40 -7.32
N VAL A 419 7.93 19.14 -7.98
CA VAL A 419 9.26 19.39 -7.42
C VAL A 419 9.74 20.76 -7.86
N GLU A 420 10.14 21.58 -6.88
CA GLU A 420 10.79 22.85 -7.16
C GLU A 420 12.32 22.67 -7.26
N PRO A 421 12.99 23.32 -8.22
CA PRO A 421 14.44 23.29 -8.30
C PRO A 421 15.07 23.86 -7.02
N ALA A 422 16.07 23.19 -6.46
CA ALA A 422 16.80 23.69 -5.31
C ALA A 422 17.65 24.92 -5.69
N GLY A 423 17.25 26.12 -5.24
CA GLY A 423 18.08 27.34 -5.24
C GLY A 423 17.62 28.47 -6.18
N THR A 424 17.88 29.72 -5.76
CA THR A 424 17.81 30.91 -6.63
C THR A 424 18.90 30.84 -7.69
N VAL A 425 18.50 30.73 -8.95
CA VAL A 425 19.43 30.72 -10.09
C VAL A 425 19.92 32.14 -10.33
N SER A 426 21.23 32.38 -10.22
CA SER A 426 21.86 33.58 -10.77
C SER A 426 21.55 33.65 -12.27
N ALA A 427 20.98 34.76 -12.73
CA ALA A 427 20.57 34.94 -14.13
C ALA A 427 21.72 34.56 -15.09
N GLY A 428 21.51 33.50 -15.90
CA GLY A 428 22.43 33.10 -16.98
C GLY A 428 22.95 31.66 -16.95
N GLN A 429 22.70 30.87 -15.90
CA GLN A 429 23.04 29.43 -15.92
C GLN A 429 21.80 28.57 -16.18
N GLN A 430 21.79 27.90 -17.33
CA GLN A 430 20.77 26.92 -17.68
C GLN A 430 21.06 25.63 -16.90
N GLN A 431 20.46 25.47 -15.72
CA GLN A 431 20.57 24.21 -14.99
C GLN A 431 19.77 23.15 -15.75
N SER A 432 20.44 22.11 -16.23
CA SER A 432 19.79 20.88 -16.65
C SER A 432 18.88 20.40 -15.51
N MET A 433 17.57 20.42 -15.72
CA MET A 433 16.61 19.91 -14.74
C MET A 433 16.95 18.45 -14.45
N ARG A 434 17.36 18.17 -13.21
CA ARG A 434 17.66 16.80 -12.75
C ARG A 434 16.40 15.95 -12.92
N GLU A 435 16.56 14.75 -13.46
CA GLU A 435 15.49 13.76 -13.48
C GLU A 435 15.34 13.17 -12.08
N HIS A 436 14.11 13.20 -11.58
CA HIS A 436 13.67 12.60 -10.33
C HIS A 436 12.98 11.28 -10.63
N MET A 437 12.95 10.38 -9.63
CA MET A 437 12.30 9.08 -9.77
C MET A 437 11.05 9.04 -8.91
N TYR A 438 9.97 8.53 -9.48
CA TYR A 438 8.72 8.23 -8.80
C TYR A 438 8.48 6.73 -8.84
N GLN A 439 8.25 6.10 -7.70
CA GLN A 439 8.01 4.67 -7.61
C GLN A 439 6.52 4.36 -7.80
N VAL A 440 6.19 3.35 -8.60
CA VAL A 440 4.82 2.86 -8.81
C VAL A 440 4.81 1.34 -8.72
N ASP A 441 4.23 0.78 -7.64
CA ASP A 441 4.22 -0.66 -7.33
C ASP A 441 5.58 -1.37 -7.52
N GLY A 442 6.68 -0.67 -7.23
CA GLY A 442 8.04 -1.21 -7.36
C GLY A 442 8.81 -0.81 -8.61
N GLU A 443 8.14 -0.32 -9.65
CA GLU A 443 8.75 0.20 -10.87
C GLU A 443 9.07 1.70 -10.72
N LEU A 444 10.03 2.22 -11.49
CA LEU A 444 10.44 3.62 -11.43
C LEU A 444 10.01 4.37 -12.69
N LEU A 445 9.39 5.54 -12.51
CA LEU A 445 9.09 6.52 -13.55
C LEU A 445 9.98 7.75 -13.36
N GLY A 446 10.72 8.12 -14.41
CA GLY A 446 11.49 9.36 -14.47
C GLY A 446 10.57 10.56 -14.70
N PHE A 447 10.76 11.63 -13.92
CA PHE A 447 10.04 12.89 -14.09
C PHE A 447 10.94 14.08 -13.81
N LYS A 448 10.63 15.24 -14.39
CA LYS A 448 11.44 16.47 -14.24
C LYS A 448 10.75 17.52 -13.40
N ARG A 449 9.42 17.60 -13.46
CA ARG A 449 8.65 18.68 -12.84
C ARG A 449 7.52 18.17 -11.98
N LYS A 450 6.67 17.31 -12.53
CA LYS A 450 5.43 16.94 -11.83
C LYS A 450 5.04 15.49 -12.02
N VAL A 451 4.37 14.98 -10.99
CA VAL A 451 3.65 13.71 -10.99
C VAL A 451 2.21 14.01 -10.65
N GLN A 452 1.26 13.44 -11.38
CA GLN A 452 -0.15 13.49 -11.05
C GLN A 452 -0.63 12.08 -10.77
N VAL A 453 -1.43 11.92 -9.72
CA VAL A 453 -2.07 10.67 -9.34
C VAL A 453 -3.55 10.91 -9.18
N GLU A 454 -4.37 10.10 -9.84
CA GLU A 454 -5.83 10.16 -9.78
C GLU A 454 -6.40 8.77 -9.49
N VAL A 455 -7.36 8.68 -8.57
CA VAL A 455 -8.08 7.44 -8.34
C VAL A 455 -9.01 7.15 -9.51
N VAL A 456 -9.01 5.91 -9.98
CA VAL A 456 -9.96 5.37 -10.95
C VAL A 456 -10.86 4.37 -10.20
N PRO A 457 -12.04 4.80 -9.73
CA PRO A 457 -12.87 3.98 -8.86
C PRO A 457 -13.38 2.74 -9.59
N LYS A 458 -13.41 1.60 -8.91
CA LYS A 458 -13.97 0.32 -9.41
C LYS A 458 -13.38 -0.12 -10.76
N ALA A 459 -12.14 0.28 -11.02
CA ALA A 459 -11.41 0.09 -12.27
C ALA A 459 -11.25 -1.40 -12.64
N LEU A 460 -11.00 -2.25 -11.65
CA LEU A 460 -10.62 -3.64 -11.88
C LEU A 460 -11.52 -4.61 -11.11
N ASP A 461 -11.96 -5.66 -11.79
CA ASP A 461 -12.56 -6.84 -11.16
C ASP A 461 -11.45 -7.78 -10.70
N VAL A 462 -11.46 -8.17 -9.43
CA VAL A 462 -10.45 -9.08 -8.86
C VAL A 462 -11.10 -10.27 -8.19
N VAL A 463 -10.54 -11.45 -8.43
CA VAL A 463 -10.97 -12.71 -7.82
C VAL A 463 -10.33 -12.86 -6.44
N VAL A 464 -11.16 -12.94 -5.40
CA VAL A 464 -10.76 -13.01 -3.99
C VAL A 464 -11.59 -14.03 -3.22
N ASP A 465 -11.10 -14.49 -2.07
CA ASP A 465 -11.96 -15.09 -1.05
C ASP A 465 -12.62 -13.96 -0.25
N PHE A 466 -13.83 -13.56 -0.63
CA PHE A 466 -14.51 -12.43 -0.01
C PHE A 466 -14.73 -12.64 1.49
N SER A 467 -15.11 -13.86 1.89
CA SER A 467 -15.31 -14.19 3.31
C SER A 467 -14.03 -14.07 4.12
N LYS A 468 -12.88 -14.37 3.53
CA LYS A 468 -11.58 -14.19 4.18
C LYS A 468 -11.10 -12.74 4.17
N LEU A 469 -11.37 -12.01 3.08
CA LEU A 469 -11.11 -10.57 3.00
C LEU A 469 -11.84 -9.84 4.13
N MET A 470 -13.06 -10.28 4.44
CA MET A 470 -13.87 -9.80 5.55
C MET A 470 -13.35 -10.21 6.94
N ARG A 471 -12.80 -11.41 7.08
CA ARG A 471 -12.28 -11.95 8.36
C ARG A 471 -10.91 -11.42 8.77
N ARG A 472 -10.25 -10.63 7.92
CA ARG A 472 -8.99 -9.94 8.26
C ARG A 472 -9.19 -8.62 9.01
N GLY A 473 -10.42 -8.32 9.44
CA GLY A 473 -10.67 -7.45 10.60
C GLY A 473 -10.21 -8.12 11.89
N PRO A 474 -10.23 -7.42 13.05
CA PRO A 474 -9.72 -7.96 14.30
C PRO A 474 -10.34 -9.34 14.57
N MET A 475 -9.50 -10.37 14.63
CA MET A 475 -9.87 -11.57 15.37
C MET A 475 -9.90 -11.15 16.84
N ILE A 476 -11.06 -10.71 17.30
CA ILE A 476 -11.34 -10.61 18.72
C ILE A 476 -11.28 -12.05 19.25
N ARG A 477 -10.21 -12.38 19.97
CA ARG A 477 -10.21 -13.46 20.94
C ARG A 477 -10.55 -12.88 22.31
#